data_AF-A0A962Y4W0-F1
#
_entry.id   AF-A0A962Y4W0-F1
#
_cell.length_a   1.000
_cell.length_b   1.000
_cell.length_c   1.000
_cell.angle_alpha   90.00
_cell.angle_beta   90.00
_cell.angle_gamma   90.00
#
_symmetry.space_group_name_H-M   'P 1'
#
loop_
_entity.id
_entity.type
_entity.pdbx_description
1 polymer ?
#
loop_
_entity_poly.entity_id
_entity_poly.type
_entity_poly.pdbx_seq_one_letter_code
_entity_poly.pdbx_strand_id
1 'polypeptide(L)' 'AEKEQVQHMVRVILGMQGKMALDESDALAVALCHAHGHATRRRIEAAQ' A
#
# COMPACT_ATOMS: atom_id res chain seq x y z
N ALA A 1 -12.20 4.01 -6.54
CA ALA A 1 -11.71 2.66 -6.21
C ALA A 1 -12.66 2.12 -5.16
N GLU A 2 -13.25 0.97 -5.41
CA GLU A 2 -14.14 0.33 -4.43
C GLU A 2 -13.30 -0.14 -3.23
N LYS A 3 -13.86 -0.07 -2.01
CA LYS A 3 -13.09 -0.39 -0.79
C LYS A 3 -12.63 -1.85 -0.77
N GLU A 4 -13.41 -2.75 -1.33
CA GLU A 4 -13.09 -4.16 -1.51
C GLU A 4 -11.91 -4.36 -2.46
N GLN A 5 -11.75 -3.48 -3.46
CA GLN A 5 -10.61 -3.51 -4.37
C GLN A 5 -9.34 -3.09 -3.65
N VAL A 6 -9.39 -2.03 -2.82
CA VAL A 6 -8.26 -1.60 -1.99
C VAL A 6 -7.85 -2.72 -1.04
N GLN A 7 -8.84 -3.33 -0.38
CA GLN A 7 -8.60 -4.46 0.53
C GLN A 7 -7.97 -5.67 -0.16
N HIS A 8 -8.49 -6.08 -1.32
CA HIS A 8 -7.91 -7.17 -2.10
C HIS A 8 -6.48 -6.84 -2.54
N MET A 9 -6.25 -5.63 -3.06
CA MET A 9 -4.94 -5.16 -3.50
C MET A 9 -3.91 -5.19 -2.35
N VAL A 10 -4.25 -4.65 -1.18
CA VAL A 10 -3.36 -4.62 -0.01
C VAL A 10 -2.98 -6.04 0.43
N ARG A 11 -3.95 -6.97 0.50
CA ARG A 11 -3.66 -8.37 0.82
C ARG A 11 -2.67 -9.00 -0.16
N VAL A 12 -2.86 -8.76 -1.46
CA VAL A 12 -1.98 -9.31 -2.51
C VAL A 12 -0.57 -8.74 -2.38
N ILE A 13 -0.43 -7.42 -2.18
CA ILE A 13 0.87 -6.76 -2.04
C ILE A 13 1.63 -7.26 -0.81
N LEU A 14 0.93 -7.46 0.32
CA LEU A 14 1.53 -7.87 1.59
C LEU A 14 1.59 -9.40 1.80
N GLY A 15 1.07 -10.20 0.87
CA GLY A 15 0.99 -11.66 1.02
C GLY A 15 0.12 -12.12 2.18
N MET A 16 -0.85 -11.30 2.61
CA MET A 16 -1.70 -11.61 3.77
C MET A 16 -2.79 -12.61 3.41
N GLN A 17 -2.92 -13.65 4.24
CA GLN A 17 -3.97 -14.66 4.13
C GLN A 17 -5.14 -14.35 5.06
N GLY A 18 -6.35 -14.74 4.66
CA GLY A 18 -7.55 -14.55 5.46
C GLY A 18 -8.27 -13.22 5.21
N LYS A 19 -9.34 -13.00 5.97
CA LYS A 19 -10.19 -11.82 5.84
C LYS A 19 -9.54 -10.66 6.58
N MET A 20 -9.42 -9.53 5.90
CA MET A 20 -8.94 -8.26 6.42
C MET A 20 -10.14 -7.37 6.70
N ALA A 21 -10.08 -6.46 7.67
CA ALA A 21 -11.11 -5.43 7.83
C ALA A 21 -10.90 -4.29 6.80
N LEU A 22 -11.95 -3.51 6.50
CA LEU A 22 -11.84 -2.45 5.48
C LEU A 22 -11.01 -1.26 5.98
N ASP A 23 -11.19 -0.86 7.23
CA ASP A 23 -10.40 0.16 7.93
C ASP A 23 -8.92 -0.22 8.07
N GLU A 24 -8.64 -1.47 8.42
CA GLU A 24 -7.27 -2.01 8.41
C GLU A 24 -6.63 -1.87 7.02
N SER A 25 -7.39 -2.20 5.95
CA SER A 25 -6.87 -2.08 4.59
C SER A 25 -6.61 -0.63 4.17
N ASP A 26 -7.46 0.31 4.60
CA ASP A 26 -7.28 1.74 4.31
C ASP A 26 -5.99 2.27 4.97
N ALA A 27 -5.74 1.92 6.24
CA ALA A 27 -4.53 2.31 6.96
C ALA A 27 -3.26 1.72 6.31
N LEU A 28 -3.30 0.44 5.94
CA LEU A 28 -2.19 -0.23 5.25
C LEU A 28 -1.94 0.34 3.85
N ALA A 29 -2.99 0.69 3.10
CA ALA A 29 -2.87 1.32 1.79
C ALA A 29 -2.15 2.68 1.89
N VAL A 30 -2.48 3.50 2.89
CA VAL A 30 -1.79 4.77 3.14
C VAL A 30 -0.31 4.55 3.47
N ALA A 31 0.00 3.59 4.34
CA ALA A 31 1.38 3.25 4.68
C ALA A 31 2.19 2.77 3.46
N LEU A 32 1.60 1.92 2.61
CA LEU A 32 2.20 1.46 1.37
C LEU A 32 2.46 2.62 0.41
N CYS A 33 1.50 3.53 0.23
CA CYS A 33 1.69 4.71 -0.60
C CYS A 33 2.85 5.58 -0.12
N HIS A 34 2.95 5.82 1.20
CA HIS A 34 4.08 6.57 1.76
C HIS A 34 5.42 5.86 1.55
N ALA A 35 5.49 4.55 1.78
CA ALA A 35 6.72 3.78 1.58
C ALA A 35 7.20 3.81 0.12
N HIS A 36 6.29 3.57 -0.84
CA HIS A 36 6.60 3.61 -2.27
C HIS A 36 6.96 5.02 -2.75
N GLY A 37 6.22 6.04 -2.30
CA GLY A 37 6.49 7.43 -2.62
C GLY A 37 7.85 7.89 -2.10
N HIS A 38 8.17 7.56 -0.85
CA HIS A 38 9.47 7.85 -0.26
C HIS A 38 10.61 7.13 -0.99
N ALA A 39 10.45 5.84 -1.32
CA ALA A 39 11.45 5.09 -2.08
C ALA A 39 11.68 5.70 -3.48
N THR A 40 10.61 6.09 -4.17
CA THR A 40 10.70 6.77 -5.48
C THR A 40 11.42 8.11 -5.37
N ARG A 41 11.06 8.94 -4.39
CA ARG A 41 11.70 10.23 -4.16
C ARG A 41 13.20 10.10 -3.91
N ARG A 42 13.60 9.16 -3.05
CA ARG A 42 15.02 8.88 -2.79
C ARG A 42 15.79 8.48 -4.05
N ARG A 43 15.16 7.72 -4.95
CA ARG A 43 15.80 7.33 -6.23
C ARG A 43 15.98 8.51 -7.17
N ILE A 44 15.00 9.42 -7.23
CA ILE A 44 15.10 10.65 -8.01
C ILE A 44 16.21 11.55 -7.46
N GLU A 45 16.25 11.74 -6.14
CA GLU A 45 17.29 12.54 -5.47
C GLU A 45 18.69 11.96 -5.69
N ALA A 46 18.85 10.63 -5.68
CA ALA A 46 20.13 9.97 -5.93
C ALA A 46 20.61 10.02 -7.40
N ALA A 47 19.72 10.35 -8.34
CA ALA A 47 20.03 10.45 -9.77
C ALA A 47 20.35 11.88 -10.22
N GLN A 48 20.27 12.86 -9.32
CA GLN A 48 20.62 14.27 -9.51
C GLN A 48 22.06 14.54 -9.08
#